data_AF-A0A0C1TUJ7-F1
#
_entry.id   AF-A0A0C1TUJ7-F1
#
_cell.length_a   1.000
_cell.length_b   1.000
_cell.length_c   1.000
_cell.angle_alpha   90.00
_cell.angle_beta   90.00
_cell.angle_gamma   90.00
#
_symmetry.space_group_name_H-M   'P 1'
#
loop_
_entity.id
_entity.type
_entity.pdbx_description
1 polymer ?
#
loop_
_entity_poly.entity_id
_entity_poly.type
_entity_poly.pdbx_seq_one_letter_code
_entity_poly.pdbx_strand_id
1 'polypeptide(L)'
;MIRLEKISKDNYRECLRLQVEECQMKFVSSNSASLAKAYVYYDDAIPLAVYNEDLMVGFILLRYYEEQSYLIDQFMIDARYQGNGYGKQAMELVIEQMKSERKYTKIILCYIDGDETAKRLYSGLGFYHTGEVDENEIIMRFDL
;
A
#
# COMPACT_ATOMS: atom_id res chain seq x y z
N MET A 1 -9.99 15.73 -0.53
CA MET A 1 -9.07 15.45 0.60
C MET A 1 -8.97 13.93 0.74
N ILE A 2 -7.76 13.40 0.93
CA ILE A 2 -7.56 11.95 1.05
C ILE A 2 -7.97 11.47 2.45
N ARG A 3 -8.68 10.34 2.50
CA ARG A 3 -9.03 9.62 3.72
C ARG A 3 -8.81 8.12 3.54
N LEU A 4 -8.48 7.44 4.64
CA LEU A 4 -8.32 5.99 4.69
C LEU A 4 -9.53 5.39 5.41
N GLU A 5 -10.15 4.38 4.83
CA GLU A 5 -11.28 3.67 5.41
C GLU A 5 -11.08 2.17 5.35
N LYS A 6 -11.47 1.42 6.39
CA LYS A 6 -11.37 -0.04 6.35
C LYS A 6 -12.24 -0.61 5.23
N ILE A 7 -11.73 -1.63 4.55
CA ILE A 7 -12.56 -2.42 3.65
C ILE A 7 -13.60 -3.18 4.48
N SER A 8 -14.84 -3.12 4.03
CA SER A 8 -16.02 -3.69 4.68
C SER A 8 -16.93 -4.35 3.65
N LYS A 9 -18.01 -4.97 4.13
CA LYS A 9 -19.08 -5.51 3.27
C LYS A 9 -19.71 -4.45 2.36
N ASP A 10 -19.61 -3.17 2.70
CA ASP A 10 -20.28 -2.07 2.01
C ASP A 10 -19.42 -1.51 0.86
N ASN A 11 -18.08 -1.54 0.98
CA ASN A 11 -17.17 -0.93 0.00
C ASN A 11 -16.26 -1.94 -0.76
N TYR A 12 -16.19 -3.22 -0.36
CA TYR A 12 -15.27 -4.17 -1.01
C TYR A 12 -15.51 -4.31 -2.53
N ARG A 13 -16.76 -4.23 -2.99
CA ARG A 13 -17.08 -4.33 -4.42
C ARG A 13 -16.52 -3.17 -5.23
N GLU A 14 -16.39 -1.99 -4.63
CA GLU A 14 -15.76 -0.84 -5.26
C GLU A 14 -14.25 -1.05 -5.36
N CYS A 15 -13.63 -1.56 -4.29
CA CYS A 15 -12.21 -1.93 -4.28
C CYS A 15 -11.86 -2.96 -5.37
N LEU A 16 -12.73 -3.96 -5.58
CA LEU A 16 -12.55 -4.97 -6.65
C LEU A 16 -12.61 -4.40 -8.07
N ARG A 17 -13.18 -3.21 -8.25
CA ARG A 17 -13.27 -2.54 -9.57
C ARG A 17 -12.10 -1.62 -9.86
N LEU A 18 -11.23 -1.35 -8.88
CA LEU A 18 -10.05 -0.54 -9.11
C LEU A 18 -9.09 -1.26 -10.07
N GLN A 19 -8.55 -0.52 -11.03
CA GLN A 19 -7.61 -1.06 -12.01
C GLN A 19 -6.38 -0.16 -12.09
N VAL A 20 -5.19 -0.77 -12.08
CA VAL A 20 -3.95 -0.09 -12.47
C VAL A 20 -3.89 -0.02 -14.00
N GLU A 21 -3.00 0.83 -14.53
CA GLU A 21 -2.70 0.85 -15.96
C GLU A 21 -2.20 -0.53 -16.42
N GLU A 22 -2.50 -0.93 -17.66
CA GLU A 22 -2.15 -2.27 -18.17
C GLU A 22 -0.65 -2.56 -18.02
N CYS A 23 0.21 -1.55 -18.19
CA CYS A 23 1.66 -1.67 -18.06
C CYS A 23 2.13 -1.96 -16.62
N GLN A 24 1.30 -1.66 -15.62
CA GLN A 24 1.56 -1.85 -14.19
C GLN A 24 0.96 -3.14 -13.64
N MET A 25 0.05 -3.81 -14.36
CA MET A 25 -0.60 -5.04 -13.89
C MET A 25 0.38 -6.15 -13.48
N LYS A 26 1.55 -6.20 -14.12
CA LYS A 26 2.61 -7.17 -13.79
C LYS A 26 3.35 -6.88 -12.48
N PHE A 27 3.16 -5.69 -11.92
CA PHE A 27 3.86 -5.23 -10.72
C PHE A 27 2.98 -5.27 -9.46
N VAL A 28 1.67 -5.52 -9.60
CA VAL A 28 0.72 -5.41 -8.49
C VAL A 28 -0.21 -6.63 -8.48
N SER A 29 -0.43 -7.20 -7.30
CA SER A 29 -1.43 -8.25 -7.14
C SER A 29 -2.85 -7.69 -7.31
N SER A 30 -3.75 -8.47 -7.91
CA SER A 30 -5.16 -8.07 -8.00
C SER A 30 -5.77 -7.81 -6.61
N ASN A 31 -6.66 -6.81 -6.49
CA ASN A 31 -7.29 -6.50 -5.21
C ASN A 31 -8.10 -7.68 -4.63
N SER A 32 -8.62 -8.58 -5.47
CA SER A 32 -9.27 -9.82 -5.00
C SER A 32 -8.28 -10.75 -4.29
N ALA A 33 -7.08 -10.95 -4.85
CA ALA A 33 -6.03 -11.72 -4.20
C ALA A 33 -5.56 -11.04 -2.90
N SER A 34 -5.43 -9.72 -2.88
CA SER A 34 -5.07 -8.94 -1.69
C SER A 34 -6.11 -9.06 -0.58
N LEU A 35 -7.41 -9.03 -0.91
CA LEU A 35 -8.49 -9.24 0.07
C LEU A 35 -8.55 -10.69 0.56
N ALA A 36 -8.26 -11.67 -0.30
CA ALA A 36 -8.13 -13.07 0.13
C ALA A 36 -6.93 -13.25 1.08
N LYS A 37 -5.78 -12.62 0.78
CA LYS A 37 -4.62 -12.57 1.68
C LYS A 37 -5.00 -11.94 3.02
N ALA A 38 -5.72 -10.81 3.00
CA ALA A 38 -6.18 -10.16 4.23
C ALA A 38 -7.08 -11.07 5.08
N TYR A 39 -7.92 -11.90 4.45
CA TYR A 39 -8.72 -12.90 5.16
C TYR A 39 -7.87 -14.01 5.80
N VAL A 40 -6.83 -14.49 5.11
CA VAL A 40 -5.92 -15.52 5.65
C VAL A 40 -5.12 -14.97 6.85
N TYR A 41 -4.68 -13.72 6.78
CA TYR A 41 -3.93 -13.04 7.84
C TYR A 41 -4.83 -12.13 8.70
N TYR A 42 -6.07 -12.54 8.97
CA TYR A 42 -7.11 -11.69 9.57
C TYR A 42 -6.67 -10.93 10.84
N ASP A 43 -5.89 -11.58 11.71
CA ASP A 43 -5.46 -10.99 12.99
C ASP A 43 -4.41 -9.87 12.80
N ASP A 44 -3.66 -9.90 11.70
CA ASP A 44 -2.53 -9.01 11.45
C ASP A 44 -2.73 -8.09 10.24
N ALA A 45 -3.73 -8.35 9.39
CA ALA A 45 -3.95 -7.64 8.14
C ALA A 45 -5.05 -6.58 8.23
N ILE A 46 -4.77 -5.40 7.68
CA ILE A 46 -5.66 -4.25 7.71
C ILE A 46 -5.83 -3.74 6.26
N PRO A 47 -6.85 -4.23 5.53
CA PRO A 47 -7.18 -3.71 4.21
C PRO A 47 -7.87 -2.35 4.32
N LEU A 48 -7.36 -1.35 3.62
CA LEU A 48 -7.84 0.03 3.60
C LEU A 48 -8.16 0.48 2.18
N ALA A 49 -9.29 1.12 1.99
CA ALA A 49 -9.60 1.94 0.83
C ALA A 49 -8.97 3.33 0.97
N VAL A 50 -8.48 3.87 -0.15
CA VAL A 50 -8.08 5.26 -0.27
C VAL A 50 -9.21 6.00 -0.96
N TYR A 51 -9.81 6.96 -0.27
CA TYR A 51 -10.88 7.80 -0.78
C TYR A 51 -10.37 9.22 -1.03
N ASN A 52 -10.76 9.83 -2.15
CA ASN A 52 -10.75 11.29 -2.31
C ASN A 52 -12.20 11.77 -2.34
N GLU A 53 -12.61 12.50 -1.30
CA GLU A 53 -14.04 12.75 -1.07
C GLU A 53 -14.78 11.40 -1.13
N ASP A 54 -15.88 11.28 -1.87
CA ASP A 54 -16.70 10.06 -1.90
C ASP A 54 -16.27 9.04 -2.96
N LEU A 55 -15.14 9.28 -3.64
CA LEU A 55 -14.62 8.39 -4.68
C LEU A 55 -13.50 7.53 -4.13
N MET A 56 -13.63 6.21 -4.23
CA MET A 56 -12.51 5.30 -3.97
C MET A 56 -11.50 5.42 -5.12
N VAL A 57 -10.31 5.91 -4.78
CA VAL A 57 -9.22 6.15 -5.74
C VAL A 57 -8.09 5.14 -5.62
N GLY A 58 -8.07 4.31 -4.57
CA GLY A 58 -6.99 3.35 -4.35
C GLY A 58 -7.24 2.37 -3.23
N PHE A 59 -6.25 1.52 -2.99
CA PHE A 59 -6.28 0.45 -2.01
C PHE A 59 -4.91 0.25 -1.37
N ILE A 60 -4.90 -0.06 -0.07
CA ILE A 60 -3.69 -0.38 0.70
C ILE A 60 -3.98 -1.64 1.52
N LEU A 61 -3.06 -2.60 1.52
CA LEU A 61 -3.04 -3.69 2.49
C LEU A 61 -1.88 -3.49 3.46
N LEU A 62 -2.20 -3.25 4.72
CA LEU A 62 -1.19 -3.21 5.78
C LEU A 62 -1.14 -4.56 6.50
N ARG A 63 0.02 -4.93 7.03
CA ARG A 63 0.17 -6.04 7.96
C ARG A 63 1.09 -5.69 9.13
N TYR A 64 0.84 -6.29 10.29
CA TYR A 64 1.88 -6.45 11.32
C TYR A 64 2.75 -7.66 10.95
N TYR A 65 4.06 -7.48 10.92
CA TYR A 65 4.99 -8.48 10.38
C TYR A 65 5.92 -9.05 11.47
N GLU A 66 6.43 -10.26 11.23
CA GLU A 66 7.11 -11.10 12.22
C GLU A 66 8.33 -10.44 12.88
N GLU A 67 8.98 -9.49 12.20
CA GLU A 67 10.14 -8.75 12.72
C GLU A 67 9.81 -7.49 13.53
N GLN A 68 8.60 -7.41 14.10
CA GLN A 68 8.13 -6.21 14.79
C GLN A 68 8.21 -4.97 13.88
N SER A 69 7.63 -5.10 12.69
CA SER A 69 7.53 -4.00 11.73
C SER A 69 6.11 -3.86 11.20
N TYR A 70 5.79 -2.65 10.78
CA TYR A 70 4.68 -2.43 9.88
C TYR A 70 5.07 -2.84 8.47
N LEU A 71 4.20 -3.56 7.76
CA LEU A 71 4.39 -3.93 6.37
C LEU A 71 3.28 -3.27 5.53
N ILE A 72 3.66 -2.55 4.48
CA ILE A 72 2.74 -2.15 3.41
C ILE A 72 2.84 -3.25 2.35
N ASP A 73 1.96 -4.24 2.44
CA ASP A 73 1.99 -5.46 1.62
C ASP A 73 1.46 -5.19 0.21
N GLN A 74 0.45 -4.32 0.09
CA GLN A 74 -0.09 -3.90 -1.21
C GLN A 74 -0.42 -2.42 -1.19
N PHE A 75 -0.22 -1.78 -2.34
CA PHE A 75 -0.55 -0.38 -2.54
C PHE A 75 -0.85 -0.14 -4.01
N MET A 76 -2.00 0.49 -4.29
CA MET A 76 -2.34 0.92 -5.65
C MET A 76 -3.25 2.13 -5.66
N ILE A 77 -3.08 2.96 -6.69
CA ILE A 77 -4.02 4.02 -7.07
C ILE A 77 -4.57 3.62 -8.43
N ASP A 78 -5.89 3.71 -8.58
CA ASP A 78 -6.56 3.42 -9.84
C ASP A 78 -6.07 4.36 -10.94
N ALA A 79 -5.83 3.79 -12.11
CA ALA A 79 -5.32 4.43 -13.32
C ALA A 79 -5.98 5.79 -13.59
N ARG A 80 -7.31 5.87 -13.43
CA ARG A 80 -8.11 7.08 -13.69
C ARG A 80 -7.74 8.26 -12.78
N TYR A 81 -7.08 7.99 -11.65
CA TYR A 81 -6.76 8.97 -10.63
C TYR A 81 -5.26 9.12 -10.38
N GLN A 82 -4.40 8.42 -11.12
CA GLN A 82 -2.95 8.58 -11.04
C GLN A 82 -2.51 9.99 -11.49
N GLY A 83 -1.30 10.41 -11.11
CA GLY A 83 -0.76 11.74 -11.45
C GLY A 83 -1.31 12.91 -10.62
N ASN A 84 -2.37 12.71 -9.82
CA ASN A 84 -2.98 13.75 -8.98
C ASN A 84 -2.36 13.88 -7.57
N GLY A 85 -1.28 13.14 -7.29
CA GLY A 85 -0.62 13.15 -5.98
C GLY A 85 -1.34 12.37 -4.87
N TYR A 86 -2.44 11.68 -5.18
CA TYR A 86 -3.20 10.90 -4.19
C TYR A 86 -2.39 9.78 -3.56
N GLY A 87 -1.51 9.13 -4.32
CA GLY A 87 -0.68 8.06 -3.77
C GLY A 87 0.29 8.54 -2.69
N LYS A 88 0.90 9.71 -2.90
CA LYS A 88 1.77 10.35 -1.90
C LYS A 88 0.98 10.70 -0.64
N GLN A 89 -0.17 11.38 -0.78
CA GLN A 89 -1.01 11.76 0.36
C GLN A 89 -1.51 10.54 1.14
N ALA A 90 -1.89 9.45 0.46
CA ALA A 90 -2.32 8.22 1.12
C ALA A 90 -1.20 7.57 1.94
N MET A 91 0.02 7.51 1.39
CA MET A 91 1.20 6.99 2.11
C MET A 91 1.60 7.87 3.30
N GLU A 92 1.51 9.21 3.17
CA GLU A 92 1.75 10.13 4.28
C GLU A 92 0.79 9.86 5.45
N LEU A 93 -0.51 9.67 5.17
CA LEU A 93 -1.50 9.28 6.20
C LEU A 93 -1.18 7.94 6.86
N VAL A 94 -0.72 6.94 6.09
CA VAL A 94 -0.30 5.64 6.64
C VAL A 94 0.90 5.81 7.57
N ILE A 95 1.91 6.57 7.15
CA ILE A 95 3.10 6.85 7.97
C ILE A 95 2.71 7.58 9.25
N GLU A 96 1.87 8.61 9.17
CA GLU A 96 1.37 9.34 10.33
C GLU A 96 0.59 8.44 11.30
N GLN A 97 -0.27 7.57 10.77
CA GLN A 97 -1.00 6.59 11.58
C GLN A 97 -0.04 5.66 12.33
N MET A 98 0.99 5.13 11.67
CA MET A 98 1.99 4.25 12.28
C MET A 98 2.86 4.98 13.32
N LYS A 99 3.25 6.23 13.05
CA LYS A 99 3.92 7.10 14.03
C LYS A 99 3.07 7.36 15.27
N SER A 100 1.76 7.50 15.09
CA SER A 100 0.82 7.71 16.20
C SER A 100 0.62 6.44 17.02
N GLU A 101 0.53 5.28 16.37
CA GLU A 101 0.31 4.00 17.03
C GLU A 101 1.52 3.55 17.86
N ARG A 102 2.75 3.86 17.42
CA ARG A 102 4.01 3.57 18.12
C ARG A 102 4.19 2.10 18.53
N LYS A 103 3.56 1.18 17.79
CA LYS A 103 3.69 -0.27 18.04
C LYS A 103 5.07 -0.77 17.63
N TYR A 104 5.59 -0.25 16.52
CA TYR A 104 6.89 -0.60 15.96
C TYR A 104 7.69 0.63 15.53
N THR A 105 8.97 0.43 15.25
CA THR A 105 9.92 1.51 14.93
C THR A 105 10.28 1.62 13.45
N LYS A 106 9.80 0.67 12.62
CA LYS A 106 10.11 0.62 11.19
C LYS A 106 8.88 0.24 10.35
N ILE A 107 8.80 0.80 9.15
CA ILE A 107 7.89 0.39 8.08
C ILE A 107 8.70 -0.28 6.97
N ILE A 108 8.22 -1.43 6.51
CA ILE A 108 8.79 -2.19 5.40
C ILE A 108 7.79 -2.20 4.24
N LEU A 109 8.31 -2.15 3.02
CA LEU A 109 7.59 -2.44 1.80
C LEU A 109 8.55 -3.04 0.77
N CYS A 110 8.01 -3.56 -0.32
CA CYS A 110 8.78 -3.92 -1.49
C CYS A 110 8.13 -3.38 -2.76
N TYR A 111 8.91 -3.34 -3.84
CA TYR A 111 8.40 -3.10 -5.19
C TYR A 111 9.13 -4.02 -6.18
N ILE A 112 8.48 -4.36 -7.27
CA ILE A 112 9.08 -5.21 -8.31
C ILE A 112 10.13 -4.41 -9.09
N ASP A 113 11.30 -5.00 -9.31
CA ASP A 113 12.37 -4.39 -10.09
C ASP A 113 11.87 -3.93 -11.47
N GLY A 114 12.25 -2.71 -11.87
CA GLY A 114 11.72 -2.01 -13.04
C GLY A 114 10.44 -1.18 -12.81
N ASP A 115 9.79 -1.23 -11.64
CA ASP A 115 8.74 -0.27 -11.28
C ASP A 115 9.32 1.08 -10.82
N GLU A 116 9.78 1.86 -11.79
CA GLU A 116 10.35 3.20 -11.55
C GLU A 116 9.32 4.21 -10.98
N THR A 117 8.02 3.91 -11.05
CA THR A 117 6.99 4.77 -10.45
C THR A 117 6.93 4.53 -8.95
N ALA A 118 6.83 3.27 -8.52
CA ALA A 118 6.87 2.89 -7.11
C ALA A 118 8.17 3.35 -6.44
N LYS A 119 9.32 3.06 -7.06
CA LYS A 119 10.64 3.48 -6.56
C LYS A 119 10.72 4.99 -6.31
N ARG A 120 10.30 5.82 -7.28
CA ARG A 120 10.33 7.28 -7.12
C ARG A 120 9.38 7.76 -6.02
N LEU A 121 8.19 7.17 -5.92
CA LEU A 121 7.23 7.49 -4.87
C LEU A 121 7.82 7.18 -3.49
N TYR A 122 8.30 5.96 -3.28
CA TYR A 122 8.79 5.50 -1.98
C TYR A 122 10.06 6.22 -1.55
N SER A 123 11.04 6.39 -2.46
CA SER A 123 12.23 7.21 -2.16
C SER A 123 11.88 8.66 -1.85
N GLY A 124 10.91 9.25 -2.56
CA GLY A 124 10.44 10.62 -2.31
C GLY A 124 9.72 10.79 -0.97
N LEU A 125 9.24 9.71 -0.37
CA LEU A 125 8.63 9.67 0.97
C LEU A 125 9.66 9.39 2.07
N GLY A 126 10.94 9.16 1.73
CA GLY A 126 12.01 8.90 2.69
C GLY A 126 12.27 7.42 2.97
N PHE A 127 11.65 6.50 2.22
CA PHE A 127 12.06 5.10 2.27
C PHE A 127 13.45 4.94 1.63
N TYR A 128 14.30 4.09 2.21
CA TYR A 128 15.61 3.75 1.67
C TYR A 128 15.71 2.26 1.37
N HIS A 129 16.51 1.92 0.35
CA HIS A 129 16.82 0.54 -0.01
C HIS A 129 17.59 -0.16 1.12
N THR A 130 17.16 -1.36 1.50
CA THR A 130 17.85 -2.17 2.53
C THR A 130 19.05 -2.92 1.96
N GLY A 131 19.08 -3.12 0.64
CA GLY A 131 20.03 -4.01 -0.04
C GLY A 131 19.53 -5.45 -0.15
N GLU A 132 18.38 -5.77 0.46
CA GLU A 132 17.72 -7.07 0.39
C GLU A 132 16.79 -7.15 -0.82
N VAL A 133 16.75 -8.32 -1.44
CA VAL A 133 15.91 -8.63 -2.60
C VAL A 133 15.30 -10.01 -2.38
N ASP A 134 14.00 -10.13 -2.53
CA ASP A 134 13.27 -11.41 -2.54
C ASP A 134 12.77 -11.68 -3.96
N GLU A 135 13.34 -12.67 -4.64
CA GLU A 135 13.16 -12.89 -6.08
C GLU A 135 13.43 -11.63 -6.92
N ASN A 136 12.37 -10.91 -7.32
CA ASN A 136 12.43 -9.64 -8.05
C ASN A 136 11.84 -8.46 -7.25
N GLU A 137 11.52 -8.66 -5.98
CA GLU A 137 11.01 -7.65 -5.05
C GLU A 137 12.17 -6.96 -4.33
N ILE A 138 12.33 -5.67 -4.58
CA ILE A 138 13.32 -4.81 -3.93
C ILE A 138 12.75 -4.31 -2.61
N ILE A 139 13.41 -4.62 -1.49
CA ILE A 139 12.95 -4.27 -0.15
C ILE A 139 13.40 -2.85 0.21
N MET A 140 12.47 -2.06 0.75
CA MET A 140 12.73 -0.72 1.27
C MET A 140 12.22 -0.56 2.71
N ARG A 141 12.85 0.37 3.44
CA ARG A 141 12.55 0.65 4.84
C ARG A 141 12.39 2.14 5.10
N PHE A 142 11.49 2.47 6.03
CA PHE A 142 11.34 3.79 6.64
C PHE A 142 11.44 3.66 8.15
N ASP A 143 12.24 4.52 8.80
CA ASP A 143 12.39 4.57 10.26
C ASP A 143 11.45 5.63 10.84
N LEU A 144 10.62 5.24 11.82
CA LEU A 144 9.52 6.04 12.37
C LEU A 144 9.93 7.07 13.42
#